data_AF-A0A354DHI3-F1
#
_entry.id   AF-A0A354DHI3-F1
#
_cell.length_a   1.000
_cell.length_b   1.000
_cell.length_c   1.000
_cell.angle_alpha   90.00
_cell.angle_beta   90.00
_cell.angle_gamma   90.00
#
_symmetry.space_group_name_H-M   'P 1'
#
loop_
_entity.id
_entity.type
_entity.pdbx_description
1 polymer ?
#
loop_
_entity_poly.entity_id
_entity_poly.type
_entity_poly.pdbx_seq_one_letter_code
_entity_poly.pdbx_strand_id
1 'polypeptide(L)'
;TKAALGFARGKGVSPEDLYMKEMGGIEYVFARKHEKGRPTSELLPQLKETISSMSYPKNMRWGSYDLKYIRPIRWMVALFGNDIIPFEITGVEASNVTRGHRFLGQEVSIV
;
A
#
# COMPACT_ATOMS: atom_id res chain seq x y z
N THR A 1 29.53 -8.28 19.48
CA THR A 1 29.85 -7.00 20.18
C THR A 1 28.58 -6.18 20.37
N LYS A 2 28.55 -5.20 21.30
CA LYS A 2 27.39 -4.30 21.47
C LYS A 2 26.99 -3.57 20.18
N ALA A 3 27.97 -3.23 19.35
CA ALA A 3 27.75 -2.61 18.04
C ALA A 3 26.98 -3.53 17.07
N ALA A 4 27.34 -4.82 17.00
CA ALA A 4 26.63 -5.79 16.16
C ALA A 4 25.18 -6.02 16.60
N LEU A 5 24.93 -6.05 17.92
CA LEU A 5 23.57 -6.12 18.47
C LEU A 5 22.74 -4.87 18.13
N GLY A 6 23.36 -3.68 18.20
CA GLY A 6 22.72 -2.44 17.79
C GLY A 6 22.39 -2.41 16.30
N PHE A 7 23.30 -2.91 15.46
CA PHE A 7 23.09 -3.04 14.02
C PHE A 7 21.94 -4.01 13.70
N ALA A 8 21.93 -5.20 14.29
CA ALA A 8 20.85 -6.19 14.14
C ALA A 8 19.49 -5.59 14.53
N ARG A 9 19.42 -4.91 15.68
CA ARG A 9 18.20 -4.23 16.14
C ARG A 9 17.75 -3.12 15.18
N GLY A 10 18.67 -2.30 14.69
CA GLY A 10 18.37 -1.23 13.72
C GLY A 10 17.90 -1.74 12.36
N LYS A 11 18.24 -2.99 12.00
CA LYS A 11 17.81 -3.64 10.76
C LYS A 11 16.65 -4.62 10.94
N GLY A 12 16.15 -4.79 12.18
CA GLY A 12 15.03 -5.67 12.49
C GLY A 12 15.32 -7.15 12.24
N VAL A 13 16.57 -7.59 12.43
CA VAL A 13 17.01 -8.99 12.28
C VAL A 13 17.57 -9.52 13.60
N SER A 14 17.62 -10.85 13.75
CA SER A 14 18.31 -11.46 14.89
C SER A 14 19.83 -11.28 14.75
N PRO A 15 20.60 -11.19 15.85
CA PRO A 15 22.06 -11.28 15.79
C PRO A 15 22.57 -12.56 15.11
N GLU A 16 21.76 -13.62 15.12
CA GLU A 16 22.03 -14.92 14.48
C GLU A 16 21.94 -14.84 12.95
N ASP A 17 21.22 -13.86 12.41
CA ASP A 17 21.09 -13.61 10.97
C ASP A 17 22.27 -12.78 10.42
N LEU A 18 23.21 -12.37 11.28
CA LEU A 18 24.40 -11.65 10.88
C LEU A 18 25.47 -12.62 10.38
N TYR A 19 26.08 -12.28 9.25
CA TYR A 19 27.19 -13.05 8.70
C TYR A 19 28.30 -12.11 8.23
N MET A 20 29.54 -12.59 8.28
CA MET A 20 30.69 -11.84 7.77
C MET A 20 30.96 -12.23 6.33
N LYS A 21 31.23 -11.24 5.49
CA LYS A 21 31.61 -11.46 4.10
C LYS A 21 32.69 -10.47 3.72
N GLU A 22 33.73 -10.99 3.07
CA GLU A 22 34.81 -10.17 2.52
C GLU A 22 34.34 -9.50 1.23
N MET A 23 34.59 -8.19 1.12
CA MET A 23 34.33 -7.41 -0.07
C MET A 23 35.51 -6.48 -0.33
N GLY A 24 36.30 -6.79 -1.36
CA GLY A 24 37.48 -6.01 -1.72
C GLY A 24 38.62 -6.05 -0.68
N GLY A 25 38.88 -7.20 -0.06
CA GLY A 25 39.94 -7.35 0.94
C GLY A 25 39.56 -6.91 2.35
N ILE A 26 38.31 -6.45 2.57
CA ILE A 26 37.81 -5.96 3.86
C ILE A 26 36.61 -6.80 4.29
N GLU A 27 36.62 -7.25 5.55
CA GLU A 27 35.52 -8.04 6.15
C GLU A 27 34.40 -7.12 6.63
N TYR A 28 33.18 -7.32 6.13
CA TYR A 28 31.98 -6.57 6.52
C TYR A 28 30.93 -7.48 7.16
N VAL A 29 30.17 -6.92 8.11
CA VAL A 29 29.00 -7.57 8.70
C VAL A 29 27.77 -7.29 7.85
N PHE A 30 27.15 -8.36 7.36
CA PHE A 30 25.90 -8.33 6.61
C PHE A 30 24.77 -8.93 7.45
N ALA A 31 23.54 -8.53 7.14
CA ALA A 31 22.33 -9.10 7.72
C ALA A 31 21.57 -9.85 6.63
N ARG A 32 21.23 -11.13 6.88
CA ARG A 32 20.36 -11.89 5.99
C ARG A 32 18.91 -11.67 6.41
N LYS A 33 18.19 -10.85 5.65
CA LYS A 33 16.74 -10.65 5.85
C LYS A 33 15.97 -11.53 4.87
N HIS A 34 15.15 -12.44 5.39
CA HIS A 34 14.20 -13.18 4.58
C HIS A 34 12.80 -12.64 4.84
N GLU A 35 12.22 -12.01 3.82
CA GLU A 35 10.83 -11.59 3.84
C GLU A 35 9.99 -12.66 3.16
N LYS A 36 9.16 -13.36 3.93
CA LYS A 36 8.25 -14.36 3.40
C LYS A 36 7.23 -13.66 2.49
N GLY A 37 7.10 -14.14 1.26
CA GLY A 37 6.06 -13.69 0.35
C GLY A 37 4.66 -13.88 0.95
N ARG A 38 3.74 -12.99 0.56
CA ARG A 38 2.33 -13.05 0.97
C ARG A 38 1.44 -13.07 -0.27
N PRO A 39 0.23 -13.63 -0.18
CA PRO A 39 -0.76 -13.51 -1.24
C PRO A 39 -1.00 -12.04 -1.60
N THR A 40 -1.04 -11.73 -2.89
CA THR A 40 -1.25 -10.34 -3.36
C THR A 40 -2.57 -9.76 -2.83
N SER A 41 -3.62 -10.57 -2.71
CA SER A 41 -4.92 -10.19 -2.16
C SER A 41 -4.84 -9.62 -0.74
N GLU A 42 -3.88 -10.05 0.09
CA GLU A 42 -3.68 -9.51 1.44
C GLU A 42 -3.01 -8.13 1.44
N LEU A 43 -2.30 -7.80 0.36
CA LEU A 43 -1.54 -6.55 0.24
C LEU A 43 -2.38 -5.45 -0.40
N LEU A 44 -3.24 -5.80 -1.37
CA LEU A 44 -3.98 -4.84 -2.19
C LEU A 44 -4.90 -3.87 -1.41
N PRO A 45 -5.55 -4.24 -0.29
CA PRO A 45 -6.32 -3.29 0.51
C PRO A 45 -5.49 -2.09 1.02
N GLN A 46 -4.17 -2.24 1.12
CA GLN A 46 -3.26 -1.16 1.53
C GLN A 46 -3.14 -0.04 0.47
N LEU A 47 -3.63 -0.25 -0.76
CA LEU A 47 -3.73 0.82 -1.78
C LEU A 47 -4.54 2.03 -1.28
N LYS A 48 -5.46 1.82 -0.33
CA LYS A 48 -6.16 2.89 0.39
C LYS A 48 -5.19 3.93 0.96
N GLU A 49 -4.07 3.50 1.51
CA GLU A 49 -3.08 4.39 2.11
C GLU A 49 -2.41 5.26 1.05
N THR A 50 -2.05 4.66 -0.09
CA THR A 50 -1.49 5.39 -1.22
C THR A 50 -2.46 6.45 -1.72
N ILE A 51 -3.72 6.09 -1.94
CA ILE A 51 -4.77 7.04 -2.38
C ILE A 51 -4.94 8.16 -1.34
N SER A 52 -4.98 7.82 -0.06
CA SER A 52 -5.18 8.79 1.03
C SER A 52 -3.97 9.71 1.25
N SER A 53 -2.77 9.29 0.84
CA SER A 53 -1.53 10.06 0.94
C SER A 53 -1.27 11.01 -0.23
N MET A 54 -2.07 10.93 -1.31
CA MET A 54 -1.87 11.78 -2.49
C MET A 54 -2.08 13.25 -2.13
N SER A 55 -1.16 14.10 -2.59
CA SER A 55 -1.21 15.54 -2.36
C SER A 55 -1.36 16.27 -3.69
N TYR A 56 -2.32 17.18 -3.75
CA TYR A 56 -2.59 18.00 -4.93
C TYR A 56 -2.41 19.49 -4.62
N PRO A 57 -2.11 20.34 -5.62
CA PRO A 57 -2.01 21.79 -5.42
C PRO A 57 -3.30 22.42 -4.87
N LYS A 58 -4.46 21.85 -5.21
CA LYS A 58 -5.76 22.29 -4.71
C LYS A 58 -6.53 21.09 -4.18
N ASN A 59 -6.56 20.98 -2.86
CA ASN A 59 -7.30 19.93 -2.16
C ASN A 59 -8.66 20.43 -1.71
N MET A 60 -9.60 19.50 -1.59
CA MET A 60 -10.92 19.71 -1.02
C MET A 60 -11.14 18.77 0.17
N ARG A 61 -11.96 19.22 1.11
CA ARG A 61 -12.63 18.38 2.12
C ARG A 61 -14.13 18.42 1.83
N TRP A 62 -14.86 17.37 2.18
CA TRP A 62 -16.29 17.31 1.95
C TRP A 62 -17.01 16.55 3.07
N GLY A 63 -18.28 16.89 3.28
CA GLY A 63 -19.10 16.33 4.35
C GLY A 63 -18.44 16.56 5.72
N SER A 64 -18.43 15.51 6.54
CA SER A 64 -17.77 15.45 7.84
C SER A 64 -16.42 14.72 7.80
N TYR A 65 -15.84 14.49 6.60
CA TYR A 65 -14.60 13.73 6.46
C TYR A 65 -13.36 14.64 6.47
N ASP A 66 -12.31 14.17 7.13
CA ASP A 66 -11.03 14.90 7.24
C ASP A 66 -10.11 14.73 6.03
N LEU A 67 -10.36 13.72 5.19
CA LEU A 67 -9.57 13.39 4.02
C LEU A 67 -9.50 14.59 3.07
N LYS A 68 -8.27 14.97 2.73
CA LYS A 68 -7.97 15.98 1.70
C LYS A 68 -7.71 15.25 0.39
N TYR A 69 -8.53 15.52 -0.62
CA TYR A 69 -8.37 14.91 -1.94
C TYR A 69 -8.70 15.92 -3.04
N ILE A 70 -8.34 15.61 -4.29
CA ILE A 70 -8.56 16.55 -5.41
C ILE A 70 -10.05 16.89 -5.59
N ARG A 71 -10.93 15.92 -5.38
CA ARG A 71 -12.41 16.02 -5.43
C ARG A 71 -13.07 14.94 -4.57
N PRO A 72 -14.33 15.12 -4.16
CA PRO A 72 -15.08 14.06 -3.49
C PRO A 72 -15.17 12.80 -4.32
N ILE A 73 -14.77 11.66 -3.74
CA ILE A 73 -14.89 10.34 -4.37
C ILE A 73 -16.38 9.98 -4.40
N ARG A 74 -16.87 9.50 -5.55
CA ARG A 74 -18.29 9.18 -5.77
C ARG A 74 -18.56 7.69 -5.90
N TRP A 75 -17.62 6.97 -6.50
CA TRP A 75 -17.61 5.53 -6.67
C TRP A 75 -16.16 5.11 -6.94
N MET A 76 -15.87 3.83 -6.74
CA MET A 76 -14.54 3.27 -6.94
C MET A 76 -14.66 1.86 -7.49
N VAL A 77 -13.84 1.57 -8.50
CA VAL A 77 -13.61 0.21 -8.98
C VAL A 77 -12.19 -0.19 -8.64
N ALA A 78 -12.05 -1.30 -7.92
CA ALA A 78 -10.76 -1.88 -7.59
C ALA A 78 -10.87 -3.41 -7.64
N LEU A 79 -10.23 -4.00 -8.66
CA LEU A 79 -10.33 -5.43 -8.96
C LEU A 79 -8.94 -6.06 -9.03
N PHE A 80 -8.84 -7.31 -8.58
CA PHE A 80 -7.70 -8.19 -8.81
C PHE A 80 -8.17 -9.42 -9.58
N GLY A 81 -8.00 -9.38 -10.91
CA GLY A 81 -8.75 -10.28 -11.78
C GLY A 81 -10.25 -9.97 -11.67
N ASN A 82 -11.04 -10.94 -11.23
CA ASN A 82 -12.48 -10.81 -11.05
C ASN A 82 -12.89 -10.53 -9.59
N ASP A 83 -11.92 -10.53 -8.66
CA ASP A 83 -12.18 -10.32 -7.25
C ASP A 83 -12.15 -8.83 -6.90
N ILE A 84 -13.16 -8.38 -6.15
CA ILE A 84 -13.18 -7.02 -5.61
C ILE A 84 -12.15 -6.90 -4.49
N ILE A 85 -11.30 -5.89 -4.57
CA ILE A 85 -10.33 -5.58 -3.52
C ILE A 85 -11.06 -4.87 -2.37
N PRO A 86 -11.17 -5.46 -1.16
CA PRO A 86 -12.07 -4.97 -0.13
C PRO A 86 -11.45 -3.78 0.63
N PHE A 87 -11.75 -2.56 0.19
CA PHE A 87 -11.47 -1.35 0.95
C PHE A 87 -12.48 -0.24 0.67
N GLU A 88 -12.52 0.73 1.58
CA GLU A 88 -13.43 1.87 1.52
C GLU A 88 -12.67 3.17 1.80
N ILE A 89 -13.05 4.23 1.08
CA ILE A 89 -12.58 5.59 1.33
C ILE A 89 -13.78 6.51 1.56
N THR A 90 -13.89 7.09 2.75
CA THR A 90 -14.91 8.11 3.10
C THR A 90 -16.35 7.70 2.76
N GLY A 91 -16.76 6.48 3.14
CA GLY A 91 -18.09 5.93 2.87
C GLY A 91 -18.27 5.33 1.48
N VAL A 92 -17.22 5.29 0.65
CA VAL A 92 -17.28 4.72 -0.71
C VAL A 92 -16.50 3.41 -0.77
N GLU A 93 -17.24 2.31 -0.83
CA GLU A 93 -16.69 0.96 -0.98
C GLU A 93 -16.18 0.73 -2.42
N ALA A 94 -15.08 -0.01 -2.53
CA ALA A 94 -14.65 -0.57 -3.81
C ALA A 94 -15.68 -1.57 -4.33
N SER A 95 -15.95 -1.53 -5.63
CA SER A 95 -16.87 -2.46 -6.30
C SER A 95 -16.36 -2.86 -7.69
N ASN A 96 -17.12 -3.68 -8.41
CA ASN A 96 -16.94 -3.91 -9.84
C ASN A 96 -17.87 -3.03 -10.71
N VAL A 97 -18.59 -2.08 -10.11
CA VAL A 97 -19.57 -1.24 -10.82
C VAL A 97 -18.93 0.09 -11.20
N THR A 98 -18.82 0.33 -12.50
CA THR A 98 -18.40 1.61 -13.08
C THR A 98 -19.60 2.42 -13.58
N ARG A 99 -19.42 3.73 -13.74
CA ARG A 99 -20.45 4.63 -14.25
C ARG A 99 -19.94 5.37 -15.49
N GLY A 100 -20.76 5.37 -16.53
CA GLY A 100 -20.50 6.15 -17.74
C GLY A 100 -20.74 7.65 -17.57
N HIS A 101 -20.97 8.34 -18.70
CA HIS A 101 -21.28 9.77 -18.70
C HIS A 101 -22.46 10.09 -17.76
N ARG A 102 -22.35 11.15 -16.96
CA ARG A 102 -23.31 11.46 -15.87
C ARG A 102 -24.79 11.48 -16.31
N PHE A 103 -25.06 11.93 -17.54
CA PHE A 103 -26.42 12.07 -18.07
C PHE A 103 -26.80 11.03 -19.11
N LEU A 104 -25.81 10.44 -19.79
CA LEU A 104 -26.04 9.58 -20.97
C LEU A 104 -25.60 8.14 -20.74
N GLY A 105 -24.88 7.90 -19.64
CA GLY A 105 -24.40 6.58 -19.27
C GLY A 105 -25.29 5.95 -18.21
N GLN A 106 -25.09 4.64 -18.07
CA GLN A 106 -25.69 3.81 -17.03
C GLN A 106 -24.59 3.16 -16.18
N GLU A 107 -25.00 2.52 -15.10
CA GLU A 107 -24.10 1.65 -14.34
C GLU A 107 -23.75 0.42 -15.17
N VAL A 108 -22.47 0.04 -15.15
CA VAL A 108 -21.97 -1.14 -15.85
C VAL A 108 -21.16 -1.95 -14.84
N SER A 109 -21.48 -3.23 -14.70
CA SER A 109 -20.67 -4.17 -13.92
C SER A 109 -19.56 -4.73 -14.81
N ILE A 110 -18.33 -4.64 -14.33
CA ILE A 110 -17.17 -5.26 -14.97
C ILE A 110 -17.18 -6.73 -14.57
N VAL A 111 -17.17 -7.61 -15.57
CA VAL A 111 -17.27 -9.07 -15.47
C VAL A 111 -15.95 -9.70 -15.90
#